data_AF-A0A380ZVG6-F1
#
_entry.id   AF-A0A380ZVG6-F1
#
_cell.length_a   1.000
_cell.length_b   1.000
_cell.length_c   1.000
_cell.angle_alpha   90.00
_cell.angle_beta   90.00
_cell.angle_gamma   90.00
#
_symmetry.space_group_name_H-M   'P 1'
#
loop_
_entity.id
_entity.type
_entity.pdbx_description
1 polymer ?
#
loop_
_entity_poly.entity_id
_entity_poly.type
_entity_poly.pdbx_seq_one_letter_code
_entity_poly.pdbx_strand_id
1 'polypeptide(L)'
;MNTISPFSTYFSVPIQEILTFHEVTLCMKREDLIHSGISGNKFWKLYHNIENYQLKHPSNPFIITFGGAFSNHIVATAYAGKIANIPTLGIIRGEELKANFTENPSLALASSLGMKFQFVSREAYRDKKNIEKGWMAHYPDAIIIPEGGTNLAAVKGIKNMLNTSTKDFDYLCTAVGTGGTVSGLSKYAEEHQKILGFQVVEDPSIVQVIHDLSGRDNVQLFTTEPKGYGKFDEKLIAFINEFYQKYQIPLDPIYTGKMMMKLFELIENDYFVPKTKILAFHTGGIQGVLGANQLLKKKKKLTIDFNPLQI
;
A
#
# COMPACT_ATOMS: atom_id res chain seq x y z
N MET A 1 16.63 -21.46 -19.43
CA MET A 1 15.16 -21.41 -19.54
C MET A 1 14.76 -19.95 -19.41
N ASN A 2 14.14 -19.36 -20.42
CA ASN A 2 13.63 -17.99 -20.35
C ASN A 2 12.46 -17.97 -19.37
N THR A 3 12.73 -17.70 -18.09
CA THR A 3 11.69 -17.39 -17.11
C THR A 3 11.08 -16.06 -17.51
N ILE A 4 9.96 -16.11 -18.21
CA ILE A 4 9.07 -14.98 -18.39
C ILE A 4 8.86 -14.38 -17.00
N SER A 5 9.21 -13.10 -16.82
CA SER A 5 9.05 -12.41 -15.54
C SER A 5 7.62 -12.63 -15.07
N PRO A 6 7.38 -13.05 -13.81
CA PRO A 6 6.01 -13.24 -13.32
C PRO A 6 5.16 -11.97 -13.32
N PHE A 7 5.78 -10.85 -13.67
CA PHE A 7 5.17 -9.54 -13.80
C PHE A 7 5.02 -9.07 -15.28
N SER A 8 5.27 -9.93 -16.28
CA SER A 8 5.42 -9.53 -17.69
C SER A 8 4.11 -9.29 -18.46
N THR A 9 2.96 -9.29 -17.81
CA THR A 9 1.67 -9.00 -18.47
C THR A 9 1.43 -7.49 -18.51
N TYR A 10 1.02 -6.97 -19.67
CA TYR A 10 0.44 -5.64 -19.75
C TYR A 10 -0.90 -5.65 -19.02
N PHE A 11 -0.93 -5.08 -17.82
CA PHE A 11 -2.17 -4.93 -17.08
C PHE A 11 -2.84 -3.62 -17.45
N SER A 12 -4.04 -3.70 -18.01
CA SER A 12 -4.93 -2.55 -18.14
C SER A 12 -5.68 -2.37 -16.83
N VAL A 13 -5.26 -1.40 -16.01
CA VAL A 13 -5.93 -1.08 -14.75
C VAL A 13 -7.03 -0.05 -15.02
N PRO A 14 -8.30 -0.35 -14.72
CA PRO A 14 -9.40 0.54 -15.09
C PRO A 14 -9.42 1.81 -14.23
N ILE A 15 -9.91 2.90 -14.84
CA ILE A 15 -10.30 4.13 -14.15
C ILE A 15 -11.82 4.16 -14.13
N GLN A 16 -12.41 4.25 -12.93
CA GLN A 16 -13.85 4.31 -12.72
C GLN A 16 -14.22 5.71 -12.24
N GLU A 17 -15.21 6.33 -12.88
CA GLU A 17 -15.80 7.58 -12.38
C GLU A 17 -16.58 7.29 -11.09
N ILE A 18 -16.35 8.11 -10.06
CA ILE A 18 -17.02 8.00 -8.76
C ILE A 18 -18.19 8.97 -8.71
N LEU A 19 -17.93 10.25 -8.92
CA LEU A 19 -18.95 11.28 -8.91
C LEU A 19 -18.49 12.52 -9.66
N THR A 20 -19.48 13.31 -10.06
CA THR A 20 -19.31 14.72 -10.41
C THR A 20 -20.14 15.56 -9.45
N PHE A 21 -19.50 16.51 -8.76
CA PHE A 21 -20.14 17.41 -7.79
C PHE A 21 -19.55 18.80 -7.94
N HIS A 22 -20.40 19.83 -8.03
CA HIS A 22 -19.98 21.23 -8.27
C HIS A 22 -19.00 21.38 -9.46
N GLU A 23 -19.28 20.70 -10.58
CA GLU A 23 -18.41 20.61 -11.78
C GLU A 23 -17.03 19.97 -11.54
N VAL A 24 -16.73 19.45 -10.35
CA VAL A 24 -15.52 18.68 -10.05
C VAL A 24 -15.80 17.21 -10.32
N THR A 25 -14.93 16.56 -11.11
CA THR A 25 -15.05 15.14 -11.45
C THR A 25 -14.02 14.33 -10.67
N LEU A 26 -14.50 13.36 -9.88
CA LEU A 26 -13.67 12.43 -9.14
C LEU A 26 -13.70 11.06 -9.82
N CYS A 27 -12.52 10.59 -10.24
CA CYS A 27 -12.30 9.24 -10.72
C CYS A 27 -11.37 8.47 -9.80
N MET A 28 -11.42 7.15 -9.87
CA MET A 28 -10.55 6.25 -9.14
C MET A 28 -9.87 5.25 -10.07
N LYS A 29 -8.54 5.20 -10.04
CA LYS A 29 -7.77 4.15 -10.70
C LYS A 29 -7.69 2.92 -9.80
N ARG A 30 -8.23 1.80 -10.29
CA ARG A 30 -8.43 0.54 -9.55
C ARG A 30 -7.18 -0.32 -9.46
N GLU A 31 -6.09 0.26 -8.94
CA GLU A 31 -4.81 -0.45 -8.79
C GLU A 31 -4.92 -1.71 -7.90
N ASP A 32 -5.95 -1.82 -7.07
CA ASP A 32 -6.29 -3.05 -6.35
C ASP A 32 -6.49 -4.26 -7.26
N LEU A 33 -6.98 -4.04 -8.48
CA LEU A 33 -7.29 -5.07 -9.47
C LEU A 33 -6.06 -5.50 -10.30
N ILE A 34 -4.89 -4.89 -10.09
CA ILE A 34 -3.67 -5.21 -10.84
C ILE A 34 -3.30 -6.70 -10.75
N HIS A 35 -3.52 -7.31 -9.59
CA HIS A 35 -3.17 -8.70 -9.31
C HIS A 35 -3.95 -9.19 -8.09
N SER A 36 -4.53 -10.39 -8.18
CA SER A 36 -5.38 -11.03 -7.16
C SER A 36 -4.72 -11.36 -5.81
N GLY A 37 -3.43 -11.06 -5.64
CA GLY A 37 -2.64 -11.54 -4.50
C GLY A 37 -1.72 -10.46 -3.97
N ILE A 38 -0.80 -9.97 -4.81
CA ILE A 38 0.08 -8.86 -4.44
C ILE A 38 -0.76 -7.58 -4.26
N SER A 39 -1.63 -7.29 -5.24
CA SER A 39 -2.61 -6.20 -5.30
C SER A 39 -2.03 -4.79 -5.12
N GLY A 40 -2.70 -3.81 -5.72
CA GLY A 40 -2.49 -2.41 -5.40
C GLY A 40 -1.10 -1.89 -5.70
N ASN A 41 -0.70 -0.87 -4.95
CA ASN A 41 0.60 -0.22 -5.13
C ASN A 41 1.79 -1.15 -4.84
N LYS A 42 1.61 -2.21 -4.03
CA LYS A 42 2.71 -3.10 -3.65
C LYS A 42 3.20 -3.93 -4.83
N PHE A 43 2.34 -4.22 -5.81
CA PHE A 43 2.74 -4.82 -7.06
C PHE A 43 3.85 -4.03 -7.74
N TRP A 44 3.60 -2.76 -8.01
CA TRP A 44 4.56 -1.86 -8.66
C TRP A 44 5.81 -1.62 -7.82
N LYS A 45 5.66 -1.50 -6.49
CA LYS A 45 6.80 -1.32 -5.59
C LYS A 45 7.73 -2.52 -5.57
N LEU A 46 7.18 -3.74 -5.65
CA LEU A 46 7.96 -4.98 -5.61
C LEU A 46 8.56 -5.34 -6.97
N TYR A 47 7.91 -4.96 -8.07
CA TYR A 47 8.31 -5.28 -9.46
C TYR A 47 9.83 -5.13 -9.68
N HIS A 48 10.35 -3.91 -9.59
CA HIS A 48 11.77 -3.67 -9.86
C HIS A 48 12.69 -4.16 -8.73
N ASN A 49 12.18 -4.32 -7.51
CA ASN A 49 12.99 -4.91 -6.44
C ASN A 49 13.33 -6.36 -6.77
N ILE A 50 12.34 -7.14 -7.19
CA ILE A 50 12.50 -8.57 -7.47
C ILE A 50 13.15 -8.80 -8.83
N GLU A 51 12.76 -8.06 -9.86
CA GLU A 51 13.36 -8.16 -11.20
C GLU A 51 14.87 -7.85 -11.16
N ASN A 52 15.26 -6.71 -10.57
CA ASN A 52 16.67 -6.35 -10.47
C ASN A 52 17.45 -7.35 -9.61
N TYR A 53 16.81 -7.97 -8.63
CA TYR A 53 17.43 -8.99 -7.79
C TYR A 53 17.70 -10.28 -8.57
N GLN A 54 16.72 -10.77 -9.33
CA GLN A 54 16.87 -11.97 -10.15
C GLN A 54 17.93 -11.81 -11.24
N LEU A 55 18.07 -10.61 -11.82
CA LEU A 55 19.11 -10.29 -12.80
C LEU A 55 20.54 -10.39 -12.25
N LYS A 56 20.72 -10.37 -10.91
CA LYS A 56 22.03 -10.58 -10.29
C LYS A 56 22.43 -12.06 -10.20
N HIS A 57 21.52 -12.98 -10.54
CA HIS A 57 21.73 -14.43 -10.43
C HIS A 57 22.26 -14.87 -9.06
N PRO A 58 21.58 -14.53 -7.95
CA PRO A 58 22.00 -14.93 -6.61
C PRO A 58 22.09 -16.45 -6.49
N SER A 59 23.13 -16.96 -5.82
CA SER A 59 23.34 -18.41 -5.68
C SER A 59 22.33 -19.04 -4.72
N ASN A 60 21.96 -18.29 -3.67
CA ASN A 60 20.94 -18.69 -2.70
C ASN A 60 19.89 -17.56 -2.55
N PRO A 61 18.90 -17.47 -3.47
CA PRO A 61 17.95 -16.37 -3.47
C PRO A 61 17.08 -16.35 -2.21
N PHE A 62 16.93 -15.18 -1.60
CA PHE A 62 16.15 -15.00 -0.39
C PHE A 62 15.63 -13.55 -0.27
N ILE A 63 14.36 -13.36 0.09
CA ILE A 63 13.77 -12.01 0.30
C ILE A 63 13.48 -11.81 1.78
N ILE A 64 14.00 -10.73 2.36
CA ILE A 64 13.74 -10.35 3.75
C ILE A 64 13.01 -9.01 3.75
N THR A 65 11.94 -8.90 4.52
CA THR A 65 11.20 -7.63 4.65
C THR A 65 10.63 -7.41 6.04
N PHE A 66 10.04 -6.24 6.28
CA PHE A 66 9.59 -5.76 7.57
C PHE A 66 8.10 -5.39 7.56
N GLY A 67 7.40 -5.72 8.64
CA GLY A 67 6.05 -5.25 8.85
C GLY A 67 5.46 -5.52 10.24
N GLY A 68 4.24 -5.05 10.44
CA GLY A 68 3.41 -5.43 11.58
C GLY A 68 2.43 -6.55 11.27
N ALA A 69 1.65 -6.92 12.28
CA ALA A 69 0.70 -8.03 12.24
C ALA A 69 -0.26 -7.99 11.02
N PHE A 70 -0.80 -6.81 10.70
CA PHE A 70 -1.77 -6.62 9.59
C PHE A 70 -1.14 -5.94 8.37
N SER A 71 0.14 -6.22 8.09
CA SER A 71 0.86 -5.52 7.00
C SER A 71 0.46 -6.05 5.62
N ASN A 72 -0.13 -5.18 4.80
CA ASN A 72 -0.35 -5.45 3.38
C ASN A 72 0.96 -5.76 2.65
N HIS A 73 2.07 -5.16 3.07
CA HIS A 73 3.38 -5.39 2.47
C HIS A 73 3.94 -6.79 2.76
N ILE A 74 3.67 -7.34 3.95
CA ILE A 74 4.07 -8.70 4.31
C ILE A 74 3.36 -9.71 3.42
N VAL A 75 2.04 -9.58 3.28
CA VAL A 75 1.23 -10.43 2.39
C VAL A 75 1.68 -10.29 0.94
N ALA A 76 1.87 -9.06 0.45
CA ALA A 76 2.32 -8.79 -0.91
C ALA A 76 3.70 -9.41 -1.22
N THR A 77 4.64 -9.32 -0.27
CA THR A 77 5.98 -9.90 -0.43
C THR A 77 5.94 -11.43 -0.38
N ALA A 78 5.09 -12.02 0.48
CA ALA A 78 4.89 -13.47 0.51
C ALA A 78 4.35 -14.00 -0.83
N TYR A 79 3.36 -13.32 -1.41
CA TYR A 79 2.85 -13.64 -2.75
C TYR A 79 3.96 -13.52 -3.81
N ALA A 80 4.68 -12.40 -3.81
CA ALA A 80 5.71 -12.15 -4.81
C ALA A 80 6.84 -13.19 -4.74
N GLY A 81 7.26 -13.58 -3.54
CA GLY A 81 8.24 -14.65 -3.35
C GLY A 81 7.73 -16.02 -3.80
N LYS A 82 6.48 -16.37 -3.47
CA LYS A 82 5.87 -17.62 -3.94
C LYS A 82 5.84 -17.70 -5.47
N ILE A 83 5.43 -16.63 -6.14
CA ILE A 83 5.34 -16.59 -7.60
C ILE A 83 6.75 -16.60 -8.24
N ALA A 84 7.71 -15.91 -7.64
CA ALA A 84 9.10 -15.89 -8.10
C ALA A 84 9.89 -17.16 -7.74
N ASN A 85 9.30 -18.08 -6.97
CA ASN A 85 9.97 -19.22 -6.35
C ASN A 85 11.21 -18.84 -5.52
N ILE A 86 11.10 -17.72 -4.78
CA ILE A 86 12.13 -17.20 -3.89
C ILE A 86 11.61 -17.29 -2.45
N PRO A 87 12.29 -18.00 -1.54
CA PRO A 87 11.89 -18.05 -0.13
C PRO A 87 11.87 -16.67 0.52
N THR A 88 10.93 -16.47 1.44
CA THR A 88 10.71 -15.16 2.07
C THR A 88 10.75 -15.23 3.60
N LEU A 89 11.22 -14.15 4.20
CA LEU A 89 11.25 -13.93 5.64
C LEU A 89 10.62 -12.58 5.99
N GLY A 90 9.58 -12.60 6.80
CA GLY A 90 9.01 -11.41 7.42
C GLY A 90 9.60 -11.18 8.80
N ILE A 91 10.25 -10.03 9.01
CA ILE A 91 10.60 -9.52 10.33
C ILE A 91 9.36 -8.80 10.88
N ILE A 92 8.73 -9.40 11.91
CA ILE A 92 7.44 -8.96 12.44
C ILE A 92 7.63 -8.30 13.80
N ARG A 93 7.18 -7.06 13.95
CA ARG A 93 7.17 -6.38 15.26
C ARG A 93 6.09 -6.96 16.19
N GLY A 94 6.49 -7.30 17.42
CA GLY A 94 5.63 -7.87 18.46
C GLY A 94 5.89 -9.35 18.68
N GLU A 95 6.64 -9.69 19.72
CA GLU A 95 6.96 -11.08 20.08
C GLU A 95 5.75 -11.85 20.59
N GLU A 96 4.77 -11.15 21.15
CA GLU A 96 3.52 -11.75 21.64
C GLU A 96 2.74 -12.46 20.52
N LEU A 97 2.99 -12.10 19.25
CA LEU A 97 2.33 -12.70 18.11
C LEU A 97 2.88 -14.09 17.77
N LYS A 98 4.09 -14.45 18.22
CA LYS A 98 4.76 -15.70 17.85
C LYS A 98 3.94 -16.93 18.19
N ALA A 99 3.23 -16.91 19.33
CA ALA A 99 2.43 -18.04 19.77
C ALA A 99 1.15 -18.24 18.94
N ASN A 100 0.54 -17.14 18.46
CA ASN A 100 -0.83 -17.15 17.91
C ASN A 100 -0.92 -16.46 16.53
N PHE A 101 0.17 -16.39 15.76
CA PHE A 101 0.17 -15.66 14.49
C PHE A 101 -0.85 -16.22 13.48
N THR A 102 -1.23 -17.49 13.59
CA THR A 102 -2.25 -18.15 12.77
C THR A 102 -3.66 -17.58 12.98
N GLU A 103 -3.92 -16.92 14.11
CA GLU A 103 -5.18 -16.21 14.35
C GLU A 103 -5.23 -14.85 13.64
N ASN A 104 -4.07 -14.31 13.27
CA ASN A 104 -3.97 -13.08 12.50
C ASN A 104 -4.14 -13.41 11.00
N PRO A 105 -5.19 -12.90 10.31
CA PRO A 105 -5.45 -13.24 8.92
C PRO A 105 -4.29 -12.93 7.95
N SER A 106 -3.58 -11.83 8.17
CA SER A 106 -2.47 -11.42 7.29
C SER A 106 -1.24 -12.30 7.49
N LEU A 107 -0.87 -12.61 8.74
CA LEU A 107 0.26 -13.51 9.01
C LEU A 107 -0.06 -14.96 8.64
N ALA A 108 -1.28 -15.42 8.89
CA ALA A 108 -1.74 -16.74 8.46
C ALA A 108 -1.68 -16.89 6.94
N LEU A 109 -2.13 -15.88 6.19
CA LEU A 109 -2.04 -15.88 4.73
C LEU A 109 -0.58 -15.83 4.24
N ALA A 110 0.26 -14.97 4.82
CA ALA A 110 1.67 -14.94 4.45
C ALA A 110 2.37 -16.29 4.72
N SER A 111 2.05 -16.94 5.84
CA SER A 111 2.57 -18.27 6.17
C SER A 111 2.09 -19.35 5.20
N SER A 112 0.82 -19.35 4.80
CA SER A 112 0.28 -20.31 3.82
C SER A 112 0.89 -20.13 2.42
N LEU A 113 1.49 -18.98 2.15
CA LEU A 113 2.26 -18.70 0.94
C LEU A 113 3.74 -19.11 1.08
N GLY A 114 4.15 -19.67 2.21
CA GLY A 114 5.51 -20.16 2.46
C GLY A 114 6.45 -19.15 3.12
N MET A 115 5.95 -17.97 3.53
CA MET A 115 6.77 -17.01 4.26
C MET A 115 7.10 -17.51 5.68
N LYS A 116 8.38 -17.43 6.04
CA LYS A 116 8.85 -17.63 7.42
C LYS A 116 8.80 -16.31 8.19
N PHE A 117 8.79 -16.38 9.51
CA PHE A 117 8.77 -15.19 10.36
C PHE A 117 9.90 -15.17 11.38
N GLN A 118 10.46 -13.98 11.58
CA GLN A 118 11.21 -13.64 12.78
C GLN A 118 10.41 -12.58 13.54
N PHE A 119 9.88 -12.96 14.69
CA PHE A 119 9.24 -12.01 15.60
C PHE A 119 10.31 -11.30 16.43
N VAL A 120 10.18 -9.99 16.59
CA VAL A 120 11.11 -9.16 17.36
C VAL A 120 10.35 -8.18 18.24
N SER A 121 10.98 -7.74 19.34
CA SER A 121 10.39 -6.72 20.20
C SER A 121 10.18 -5.42 19.42
N ARG A 122 9.21 -4.60 19.85
CA ARG A 122 8.94 -3.30 19.22
C ARG A 122 10.13 -2.36 19.32
N GLU A 123 10.93 -2.50 20.38
CA GLU A 123 12.15 -1.74 20.59
C GLU A 123 13.23 -2.16 19.60
N ALA A 124 13.53 -3.46 19.51
CA ALA A 124 14.51 -3.98 18.54
C ALA A 124 14.13 -3.62 17.10
N TYR A 125 12.83 -3.65 16.76
CA TYR A 125 12.33 -3.28 15.44
C TYR A 125 12.61 -1.83 15.04
N ARG A 126 12.91 -0.93 15.99
CA ARG A 126 13.30 0.45 15.67
C ARG A 126 14.70 0.51 15.04
N ASP A 127 15.60 -0.37 15.45
CA ASP A 127 16.94 -0.49 14.87
C ASP A 127 16.95 -1.51 13.71
N LYS A 128 16.23 -1.17 12.64
CA LYS A 128 16.18 -2.01 11.44
C LYS A 128 17.58 -2.22 10.86
N LYS A 129 18.44 -1.20 10.87
CA LYS A 129 19.81 -1.30 10.32
C LYS A 129 20.62 -2.40 11.00
N ASN A 130 20.52 -2.55 12.32
CA ASN A 130 21.22 -3.63 13.02
C ASN A 130 20.63 -5.01 12.68
N ILE A 131 19.29 -5.13 12.60
CA ILE A 131 18.63 -6.37 12.16
C ILE A 131 19.09 -6.75 10.74
N GLU A 132 19.09 -5.79 9.82
CA GLU A 132 19.53 -5.97 8.44
C GLU A 132 20.95 -6.51 8.36
N LYS A 133 21.90 -5.90 9.10
CA LYS A 133 23.29 -6.37 9.17
C LYS A 133 23.38 -7.83 9.65
N GLY A 134 22.64 -8.18 10.69
CA GLY A 134 22.61 -9.55 11.22
C GLY A 134 22.13 -10.56 10.19
N TRP A 135 21.05 -10.26 9.47
CA TRP A 135 20.52 -11.16 8.44
C TRP A 135 21.40 -11.24 7.20
N MET A 136 21.99 -10.13 6.75
CA MET A 136 22.93 -10.15 5.63
C MET A 136 24.19 -10.98 5.92
N ALA A 137 24.62 -11.07 7.18
CA ALA A 137 25.72 -11.95 7.55
C ALA A 137 25.39 -13.45 7.37
N HIS A 138 24.12 -13.82 7.55
CA HIS A 138 23.64 -15.21 7.40
C HIS A 138 23.19 -15.53 5.98
N TYR A 139 22.70 -14.53 5.24
CA TYR A 139 22.21 -14.63 3.87
C TYR A 139 22.83 -13.50 3.03
N PRO A 140 24.13 -13.60 2.66
CA PRO A 140 24.84 -12.52 1.96
C PRO A 140 24.25 -12.21 0.58
N ASP A 141 23.61 -13.20 -0.05
CA ASP A 141 22.94 -13.06 -1.34
C ASP A 141 21.49 -12.58 -1.21
N ALA A 142 20.94 -12.38 -0.02
CA ALA A 142 19.55 -11.95 0.15
C ALA A 142 19.31 -10.52 -0.35
N ILE A 143 18.07 -10.24 -0.77
CA ILE A 143 17.57 -8.87 -0.89
C ILE A 143 16.77 -8.49 0.34
N ILE A 144 17.11 -7.34 0.92
CA ILE A 144 16.31 -6.70 1.95
C ILE A 144 15.41 -5.66 1.31
N ILE A 145 14.10 -5.84 1.46
CA ILE A 145 13.08 -4.88 1.03
C ILE A 145 12.56 -4.15 2.28
N PRO A 146 12.74 -2.82 2.38
CA PRO A 146 12.40 -2.06 3.58
C PRO A 146 10.89 -2.06 3.85
N GLU A 147 10.50 -1.65 5.05
CA GLU A 147 9.09 -1.59 5.46
C GLU A 147 8.21 -0.84 4.43
N GLY A 148 7.08 -1.46 4.08
CA GLY A 148 6.18 -0.98 3.04
C GLY A 148 6.74 -1.05 1.61
N GLY A 149 7.97 -1.50 1.41
CA GLY A 149 8.68 -1.58 0.14
C GLY A 149 9.19 -0.24 -0.37
N THR A 150 9.43 0.75 0.48
CA THR A 150 9.83 2.10 0.03
C THR A 150 11.32 2.17 -0.24
N ASN A 151 11.71 2.29 -1.51
CA ASN A 151 13.07 2.61 -1.97
C ASN A 151 13.02 3.17 -3.40
N LEU A 152 14.18 3.47 -3.99
CA LEU A 152 14.28 4.00 -5.36
C LEU A 152 13.68 3.07 -6.43
N ALA A 153 13.86 1.75 -6.29
CA ALA A 153 13.29 0.77 -7.21
C ALA A 153 11.75 0.80 -7.15
N ALA A 154 11.19 0.96 -5.96
CA ALA A 154 9.76 1.09 -5.78
C ALA A 154 9.21 2.37 -6.39
N VAL A 155 9.88 3.51 -6.20
CA VAL A 155 9.52 4.78 -6.85
C VAL A 155 9.50 4.63 -8.37
N LYS A 156 10.53 4.01 -8.96
CA LYS A 156 10.57 3.72 -10.40
C LYS A 156 9.36 2.90 -10.84
N GLY A 157 8.96 1.91 -10.03
CA GLY A 157 7.81 1.05 -10.33
C GLY A 157 6.48 1.79 -10.36
N ILE A 158 6.30 2.78 -9.47
CA ILE A 158 5.08 3.63 -9.42
C ILE A 158 4.87 4.42 -10.71
N LYS A 159 5.93 4.65 -11.51
CA LYS A 159 5.78 5.23 -12.86
C LYS A 159 4.71 4.52 -13.69
N ASN A 160 4.58 3.20 -13.55
CA ASN A 160 3.59 2.40 -14.30
C ASN A 160 2.14 2.68 -13.88
N MET A 161 1.93 3.32 -12.74
CA MET A 161 0.61 3.83 -12.34
C MET A 161 0.22 5.08 -13.15
N LEU A 162 1.16 5.75 -13.79
CA LEU A 162 0.94 6.93 -14.63
C LEU A 162 1.11 6.57 -16.10
N ASN A 163 0.04 6.71 -16.88
CA ASN A 163 0.01 6.37 -18.30
C ASN A 163 -0.76 7.45 -19.08
N THR A 164 -0.99 7.22 -20.37
CA THR A 164 -1.70 8.20 -21.21
C THR A 164 -3.08 8.56 -20.69
N SER A 165 -3.80 7.62 -20.06
CA SER A 165 -5.14 7.88 -19.50
C SER A 165 -5.11 8.63 -18.17
N THR A 166 -3.94 8.86 -17.56
CA THR A 166 -3.80 9.65 -16.33
C THR A 166 -3.37 11.09 -16.59
N LYS A 167 -3.07 11.46 -17.84
CA LYS A 167 -2.47 12.77 -18.17
C LYS A 167 -3.43 13.94 -18.08
N ASP A 168 -4.74 13.72 -18.28
CA ASP A 168 -5.74 14.79 -18.31
C ASP A 168 -6.32 15.12 -16.93
N PHE A 169 -5.77 14.54 -15.85
CA PHE A 169 -6.21 14.81 -14.48
C PHE A 169 -5.36 15.89 -13.84
N ASP A 170 -6.00 16.86 -13.19
CA ASP A 170 -5.33 17.98 -12.52
C ASP A 170 -4.74 17.57 -11.17
N TYR A 171 -5.42 16.68 -10.43
CA TYR A 171 -5.00 16.22 -9.11
C TYR A 171 -4.80 14.71 -9.05
N LEU A 172 -3.68 14.28 -8.47
CA LEU A 172 -3.36 12.88 -8.21
C LEU A 172 -3.35 12.63 -6.69
N CYS A 173 -4.27 11.78 -6.23
CA CYS A 173 -4.54 11.55 -4.81
C CYS A 173 -4.15 10.13 -4.38
N THR A 174 -3.35 10.00 -3.31
CA THR A 174 -3.01 8.69 -2.73
C THR A 174 -2.96 8.72 -1.22
N ALA A 175 -3.32 7.60 -0.58
CA ALA A 175 -3.04 7.38 0.83
C ALA A 175 -1.52 7.25 1.06
N VAL A 176 -1.05 7.75 2.21
CA VAL A 176 0.38 7.81 2.56
C VAL A 176 0.62 7.10 3.88
N GLY A 177 1.46 6.06 3.83
CA GLY A 177 2.05 5.39 4.99
C GLY A 177 3.56 5.59 5.00
N THR A 178 4.28 4.78 4.22
CA THR A 178 5.76 4.82 4.14
C THR A 178 6.31 5.70 3.01
N GLY A 179 5.51 6.57 2.41
CA GLY A 179 5.96 7.58 1.42
C GLY A 179 6.17 7.09 -0.02
N GLY A 180 6.60 5.84 -0.25
CA GLY A 180 7.10 5.42 -1.58
C GLY A 180 6.12 5.58 -2.76
N THR A 181 4.80 5.46 -2.54
CA THR A 181 3.82 5.69 -3.62
C THR A 181 3.70 7.17 -3.96
N VAL A 182 3.54 8.04 -2.96
CA VAL A 182 3.42 9.47 -3.20
C VAL A 182 4.72 10.06 -3.75
N SER A 183 5.89 9.55 -3.34
CA SER A 183 7.18 9.92 -3.95
C SER A 183 7.23 9.56 -5.45
N GLY A 184 6.70 8.40 -5.84
CA GLY A 184 6.61 7.99 -7.24
C GLY A 184 5.66 8.86 -8.05
N LEU A 185 4.48 9.15 -7.52
CA LEU A 185 3.54 10.07 -8.16
C LEU A 185 4.17 11.46 -8.31
N SER A 186 4.75 12.00 -7.25
CA SER A 186 5.50 13.26 -7.24
C SER A 186 6.57 13.29 -8.33
N LYS A 187 7.42 12.25 -8.41
CA LYS A 187 8.53 12.19 -9.37
C LYS A 187 8.08 12.21 -10.83
N TYR A 188 7.02 11.49 -11.14
CA TYR A 188 6.64 11.18 -12.53
C TYR A 188 5.37 11.90 -13.02
N ALA A 189 4.74 12.70 -12.17
CA ALA A 189 3.61 13.52 -12.56
C ALA A 189 4.00 14.60 -13.60
N GLU A 190 3.06 14.88 -14.50
CA GLU A 190 3.17 15.97 -15.46
C GLU A 190 3.26 17.32 -14.74
N GLU A 191 3.78 18.36 -15.40
CA GLU A 191 4.02 19.66 -14.77
C GLU A 191 2.75 20.34 -14.22
N HIS A 192 1.62 20.15 -14.89
CA HIS A 192 0.33 20.71 -14.48
C HIS A 192 -0.32 19.94 -13.31
N GLN A 193 0.14 18.72 -13.02
CA GLN A 193 -0.52 17.84 -12.04
C GLN A 193 -0.07 18.18 -10.62
N LYS A 194 -1.06 18.31 -9.74
CA LYS A 194 -0.86 18.52 -8.29
C LYS A 194 -1.03 17.21 -7.54
N ILE A 195 -0.16 16.96 -6.55
CA ILE A 195 -0.18 15.69 -5.80
C ILE A 195 -0.72 15.93 -4.40
N LEU A 196 -1.78 15.20 -4.05
CA LEU A 196 -2.34 15.20 -2.70
C LEU A 196 -2.04 13.87 -2.00
N GLY A 197 -1.26 13.93 -0.93
CA GLY A 197 -0.96 12.78 -0.09
C GLY A 197 -1.79 12.79 1.19
N PHE A 198 -2.53 11.72 1.44
CA PHE A 198 -3.39 11.59 2.61
C PHE A 198 -2.73 10.69 3.65
N GLN A 199 -2.04 11.29 4.60
CA GLN A 199 -1.35 10.61 5.68
C GLN A 199 -2.36 9.90 6.59
N VAL A 200 -2.18 8.59 6.74
CA VAL A 200 -3.00 7.77 7.65
C VAL A 200 -2.61 7.94 9.11
N VAL A 201 -1.41 8.48 9.33
CA VAL A 201 -0.84 8.97 10.58
C VAL A 201 0.11 10.10 10.27
N GLU A 202 0.09 11.12 11.11
CA GLU A 202 1.07 12.19 11.08
C GLU A 202 2.47 11.65 11.38
N ASP A 203 3.33 11.71 10.37
CA ASP A 203 4.74 11.38 10.47
C ASP A 203 5.55 12.52 9.83
N PRO A 204 6.20 13.38 10.63
CA PRO A 204 6.93 14.53 10.10
C PRO A 204 8.11 14.11 9.20
N SER A 205 8.61 12.88 9.34
CA SER A 205 9.71 12.39 8.49
C SER A 205 9.27 12.15 7.04
N ILE A 206 7.95 12.06 6.79
CA ILE A 206 7.43 11.72 5.47
C ILE A 206 7.79 12.77 4.41
N VAL A 207 7.89 14.05 4.82
CA VAL A 207 8.24 15.16 3.93
C VAL A 207 9.65 14.94 3.37
N GLN A 208 10.61 14.63 4.26
CA GLN A 208 11.98 14.32 3.86
C GLN A 208 12.04 13.07 2.99
N VAL A 209 11.31 12.00 3.35
CA VAL A 209 11.24 10.77 2.55
C VAL A 209 10.70 11.05 1.14
N ILE A 210 9.72 11.93 1.00
CA ILE A 210 9.18 12.34 -0.30
C ILE A 210 10.27 13.06 -1.10
N HIS A 211 10.85 14.12 -0.53
CA HIS A 211 11.89 14.91 -1.18
C HIS A 211 13.07 14.04 -1.64
N ASP A 212 13.61 13.19 -0.77
CA ASP A 212 14.79 12.37 -1.08
C ASP A 212 14.54 11.36 -2.21
N LEU A 213 13.31 10.87 -2.32
CA LEU A 213 12.96 9.84 -3.29
C LEU A 213 12.42 10.41 -4.61
N SER A 214 11.67 11.51 -4.55
CA SER A 214 11.09 12.16 -5.72
C SER A 214 12.05 13.15 -6.37
N GLY A 215 12.81 13.90 -5.57
CA GLY A 215 13.57 15.08 -5.99
C GLY A 215 12.69 16.29 -6.29
N ARG A 216 11.45 16.34 -5.78
CA ARG A 216 10.46 17.40 -6.03
C ARG A 216 9.67 17.76 -4.78
N ASP A 217 9.42 19.05 -4.61
CA ASP A 217 8.55 19.62 -3.56
C ASP A 217 7.17 20.01 -4.12
N ASN A 218 6.46 19.04 -4.70
CA ASN A 218 5.16 19.25 -5.35
C ASN A 218 4.00 18.45 -4.70
N VAL A 219 4.17 18.03 -3.45
CA VAL A 219 3.18 17.25 -2.71
C VAL A 219 2.57 18.08 -1.59
N GLN A 220 1.25 18.20 -1.59
CA GLN A 220 0.49 18.69 -0.44
C GLN A 220 0.01 17.51 0.40
N LEU A 221 0.30 17.55 1.70
CA LEU A 221 -0.06 16.48 2.64
C LEU A 221 -1.26 16.89 3.50
N PHE A 222 -2.20 15.95 3.66
CA PHE A 222 -3.33 16.05 4.57
C PHE A 222 -3.23 14.93 5.62
N THR A 223 -3.55 15.23 6.87
CA THR A 223 -3.69 14.21 7.91
C THR A 223 -5.14 13.76 7.98
N THR A 224 -5.36 12.44 7.93
CA THR A 224 -6.71 11.85 7.91
C THR A 224 -7.19 11.32 9.26
N GLU A 225 -6.29 11.14 10.24
CA GLU A 225 -6.64 10.57 11.54
C GLU A 225 -5.75 11.11 12.67
N PRO A 226 -6.30 11.81 13.68
CA PRO A 226 -5.53 12.24 14.86
C PRO A 226 -5.30 11.10 15.88
N LYS A 227 -6.07 10.00 15.82
CA LYS A 227 -6.02 8.93 16.82
C LYS A 227 -4.84 7.94 16.65
N GLY A 228 -4.09 8.01 15.54
CA GLY A 228 -2.90 7.18 15.27
C GLY A 228 -3.14 5.93 14.41
N TYR A 229 -2.06 5.19 14.13
CA TYR A 229 -2.02 4.18 13.06
C TYR A 229 -2.90 2.98 13.36
N GLY A 230 -3.62 2.48 12.36
CA GLY A 230 -4.47 1.30 12.52
C GLY A 230 -5.75 1.54 13.32
N LYS A 231 -6.00 2.77 13.78
CA LYS A 231 -7.25 3.16 14.43
C LYS A 231 -8.22 3.72 13.41
N PHE A 232 -9.49 3.38 13.59
CA PHE A 232 -10.62 3.83 12.81
C PHE A 232 -11.84 3.89 13.73
N ASP A 233 -12.78 4.78 13.43
CA ASP A 233 -14.02 4.94 14.17
C ASP A 233 -15.24 4.58 13.33
N GLU A 234 -16.41 4.64 13.97
CA GLU A 234 -17.67 4.21 13.39
C GLU A 234 -18.09 5.08 12.20
N LYS A 235 -17.73 6.37 12.18
CA LYS A 235 -17.98 7.27 11.05
C LYS A 235 -17.24 6.77 9.81
N LEU A 236 -15.98 6.38 9.95
CA LEU A 236 -15.21 5.82 8.83
C LEU A 236 -15.79 4.49 8.35
N ILE A 237 -16.22 3.61 9.24
CA ILE A 237 -16.84 2.33 8.84
C ILE A 237 -18.16 2.55 8.10
N ALA A 238 -19.02 3.45 8.60
CA ALA A 238 -20.25 3.82 7.91
C ALA A 238 -19.98 4.38 6.52
N PHE A 239 -19.03 5.32 6.40
CA PHE A 239 -18.60 5.86 5.11
C PHE A 239 -18.15 4.76 4.14
N ILE A 240 -17.32 3.80 4.60
CA ILE A 240 -16.84 2.70 3.75
C ILE A 240 -18.01 1.83 3.25
N ASN A 241 -18.98 1.53 4.12
CA ASN A 241 -20.15 0.73 3.75
C ASN A 241 -21.04 1.47 2.75
N GLU A 242 -21.34 2.74 2.99
CA GLU A 242 -22.12 3.60 2.07
C GLU A 242 -21.41 3.75 0.72
N PHE A 243 -20.09 3.96 0.73
CA PHE A 243 -19.28 4.05 -0.47
C PHE A 243 -19.34 2.76 -1.27
N TYR A 244 -19.22 1.61 -0.62
CA TYR A 244 -19.35 0.31 -1.26
C TYR A 244 -20.74 0.10 -1.85
N GLN A 245 -21.80 0.38 -1.09
CA GLN A 245 -23.18 0.25 -1.56
C GLN A 245 -23.44 1.09 -2.81
N LYS A 246 -22.92 2.33 -2.84
CA LYS A 246 -23.15 3.27 -3.94
C LYS A 246 -22.30 2.99 -5.17
N TYR A 247 -21.00 2.73 -5.00
CA TYR A 247 -20.04 2.68 -6.11
C TYR A 247 -19.55 1.27 -6.44
N GLN A 248 -19.88 0.27 -5.62
CA GLN A 248 -19.43 -1.11 -5.75
C GLN A 248 -17.89 -1.23 -5.76
N ILE A 249 -17.22 -0.37 -4.99
CA ILE A 249 -15.77 -0.37 -4.82
C ILE A 249 -15.47 -0.56 -3.33
N PRO A 250 -14.81 -1.67 -2.92
CA PRO A 250 -14.44 -1.86 -1.53
C PRO A 250 -13.34 -0.88 -1.14
N LEU A 251 -13.31 -0.42 0.10
CA LEU A 251 -12.22 0.42 0.63
C LEU A 251 -11.65 -0.18 1.90
N ASP A 252 -10.35 -0.09 2.10
CA ASP A 252 -9.72 -0.55 3.34
C ASP A 252 -9.79 0.55 4.43
N PRO A 253 -10.02 0.20 5.70
CA PRO A 253 -10.18 1.19 6.77
C PRO A 253 -8.88 1.82 7.26
N ILE A 254 -7.72 1.34 6.79
CA ILE A 254 -6.41 1.84 7.23
C ILE A 254 -5.92 2.93 6.28
N TYR A 255 -6.13 2.78 4.98
CA TYR A 255 -5.59 3.65 3.93
C TYR A 255 -6.66 4.24 3.01
N THR A 256 -7.21 3.48 2.07
CA THR A 256 -8.04 4.05 1.00
C THR A 256 -9.35 4.64 1.52
N GLY A 257 -9.97 4.04 2.54
CA GLY A 257 -11.16 4.57 3.21
C GLY A 257 -10.92 5.95 3.81
N LYS A 258 -9.81 6.14 4.53
CA LYS A 258 -9.44 7.42 5.16
C LYS A 258 -9.16 8.50 4.13
N MET A 259 -8.41 8.15 3.09
CA MET A 259 -8.13 9.04 1.97
C MET A 259 -9.44 9.49 1.33
N MET A 260 -10.32 8.55 0.98
CA MET A 260 -11.56 8.87 0.28
C MET A 260 -12.51 9.69 1.15
N MET A 261 -12.64 9.38 2.44
CA MET A 261 -13.47 10.18 3.36
C MET A 261 -12.97 11.63 3.43
N LYS A 262 -11.65 11.85 3.53
CA LYS A 262 -11.09 13.20 3.56
C LYS A 262 -11.17 13.90 2.20
N LEU A 263 -11.03 13.17 1.10
CA LEU A 263 -11.15 13.72 -0.24
C LEU A 263 -12.58 14.18 -0.54
N PHE A 264 -13.58 13.41 -0.10
CA PHE A 264 -14.99 13.84 -0.16
C PHE A 264 -15.22 15.11 0.65
N GLU A 265 -14.69 15.18 1.88
CA GLU A 265 -14.76 16.39 2.71
C GLU A 265 -14.13 17.63 2.00
N LEU A 266 -13.01 17.46 1.29
CA LEU A 266 -12.41 18.55 0.51
C LEU A 266 -13.30 19.00 -0.65
N ILE A 267 -13.93 18.05 -1.35
CA ILE A 267 -14.86 18.35 -2.46
C ILE A 267 -16.10 19.08 -1.94
N GLU A 268 -16.67 18.62 -0.82
CA GLU A 268 -17.87 19.22 -0.21
C GLU A 268 -17.62 20.62 0.34
N ASN A 269 -16.38 20.95 0.71
CA ASN A 269 -15.98 22.27 1.22
C ASN A 269 -15.41 23.18 0.11
N ASP A 270 -15.72 22.92 -1.16
CA ASP A 270 -15.30 23.74 -2.31
C ASP A 270 -13.78 24.00 -2.38
N TYR A 271 -12.96 23.04 -1.92
CA TYR A 271 -11.49 23.16 -1.98
C TYR A 271 -10.97 23.20 -3.42
N PHE A 272 -11.67 22.51 -4.35
CA PHE A 272 -11.30 22.43 -5.75
C PHE A 272 -12.09 23.43 -6.59
N VAL A 273 -11.43 24.05 -7.57
CA VAL A 273 -12.12 24.95 -8.50
C VAL A 273 -13.02 24.17 -9.46
N PRO A 274 -14.09 24.79 -10.00
CA PRO A 274 -14.96 24.13 -10.98
C PRO A 274 -14.18 23.55 -12.16
N LYS A 275 -14.66 22.42 -12.71
CA LYS A 275 -14.08 21.68 -13.85
C LYS A 275 -12.76 20.97 -13.56
N THR A 276 -12.35 20.90 -12.29
CA THR A 276 -11.21 20.08 -11.85
C THR A 276 -11.49 18.59 -12.06
N LYS A 277 -10.51 17.87 -12.61
CA LYS A 277 -10.49 16.41 -12.68
C LYS A 277 -9.52 15.83 -11.66
N ILE A 278 -10.04 14.97 -10.78
CA ILE A 278 -9.28 14.35 -9.69
C ILE A 278 -9.16 12.85 -9.95
N LEU A 279 -7.94 12.31 -9.85
CA LEU A 279 -7.68 10.89 -9.87
C LEU A 279 -7.22 10.39 -8.50
N ALA A 280 -8.05 9.59 -7.84
CA ALA A 280 -7.67 8.85 -6.65
C ALA A 280 -7.09 7.48 -7.02
N PHE A 281 -5.99 7.07 -6.39
CA PHE A 281 -5.43 5.73 -6.60
C PHE A 281 -5.95 4.77 -5.53
N HIS A 282 -6.67 3.73 -5.95
CA HIS A 282 -7.08 2.66 -5.06
C HIS A 282 -5.90 1.71 -4.80
N THR A 283 -5.08 2.00 -3.79
CA THR A 283 -3.80 1.31 -3.59
C THR A 283 -3.88 -0.13 -3.04
N GLY A 284 -5.06 -0.76 -3.04
CA GLY A 284 -5.29 -2.11 -2.52
C GLY A 284 -5.46 -2.15 -1.02
N GLY A 285 -5.13 -3.29 -0.39
CA GLY A 285 -5.21 -3.47 1.06
C GLY A 285 -6.52 -4.06 1.58
N ILE A 286 -7.41 -4.48 0.69
CA ILE A 286 -8.73 -5.03 0.99
C ILE A 286 -8.68 -6.25 1.91
N GLN A 287 -7.62 -7.07 1.82
CA GLN A 287 -7.40 -8.21 2.73
C GLN A 287 -7.34 -7.78 4.21
N GLY A 288 -6.96 -6.53 4.50
CA GLY A 288 -6.92 -5.96 5.85
C GLY A 288 -8.30 -5.86 6.52
N VAL A 289 -9.38 -5.90 5.73
CA VAL A 289 -10.76 -5.85 6.23
C VAL A 289 -11.09 -7.03 7.14
N LEU A 290 -10.53 -8.22 6.90
CA LEU A 290 -10.73 -9.38 7.78
C LEU A 290 -10.25 -9.10 9.21
N GLY A 291 -9.05 -8.55 9.35
CA GLY A 291 -8.48 -8.17 10.65
C GLY A 291 -9.26 -7.03 11.31
N ALA A 292 -9.69 -6.04 10.52
CA ALA A 292 -10.53 -4.95 11.02
C ALA A 292 -11.87 -5.47 11.57
N ASN A 293 -12.55 -6.34 10.83
CA ASN A 293 -13.83 -6.93 11.24
C ASN A 293 -13.69 -7.85 12.47
N GLN A 294 -12.59 -8.58 12.63
CA GLN A 294 -12.31 -9.31 13.87
C GLN A 294 -12.26 -8.35 15.08
N LEU A 295 -11.58 -7.21 14.95
CA LEU A 295 -11.49 -6.21 16.02
C LEU A 295 -12.85 -5.55 16.31
N LEU A 296 -13.61 -5.20 15.28
CA LEU A 296 -14.93 -4.55 15.40
C LEU A 296 -15.94 -5.49 16.07
N LYS A 297 -15.99 -6.76 15.66
CA LYS A 297 -16.85 -7.79 16.26
C LYS A 297 -16.53 -7.99 17.75
N LYS A 298 -15.26 -8.09 18.11
CA LYS A 298 -14.83 -8.20 19.53
C LYS A 298 -15.31 -7.01 20.37
N LYS A 299 -15.40 -5.83 19.76
CA LYS A 299 -15.88 -4.60 20.40
C LYS A 299 -17.39 -4.36 20.24
N LYS A 300 -18.13 -5.29 19.63
CA LYS A 300 -19.57 -5.15 19.31
C LYS A 300 -19.90 -3.85 18.55
N LYS A 301 -19.07 -3.50 17.56
CA LYS A 301 -19.23 -2.31 16.72
C LYS A 301 -19.69 -2.67 15.31
N LEU A 302 -20.19 -1.67 14.56
CA LEU A 302 -20.45 -1.77 13.12
C LEU A 302 -19.25 -2.37 12.39
N THR A 303 -19.51 -3.32 11.51
CA THR A 303 -18.49 -3.99 10.67
C THR A 303 -18.52 -3.46 9.25
N ILE A 304 -17.48 -3.77 8.49
CA ILE A 304 -17.45 -3.51 7.05
C ILE A 304 -18.23 -4.61 6.32
N ASP A 305 -19.17 -4.22 5.45
CA ASP A 305 -20.27 -5.06 4.96
C ASP A 305 -20.02 -5.67 3.57
N PHE A 306 -18.77 -5.95 3.24
CA PHE A 306 -18.39 -6.69 2.03
C PHE A 306 -17.37 -7.78 2.36
N ASN A 307 -17.32 -8.82 1.51
CA ASN A 307 -16.41 -9.94 1.70
C ASN A 307 -15.09 -9.70 0.94
N PRO A 308 -13.97 -9.44 1.64
CA PRO A 308 -12.68 -9.15 0.99
C PRO A 308 -12.06 -10.35 0.26
N LEU A 309 -12.64 -11.55 0.38
CA LEU A 309 -12.18 -12.77 -0.31
C LEU A 309 -12.91 -13.03 -1.63
N GLN A 310 -13.94 -12.24 -1.95
CA GLN A 310 -14.78 -12.40 -3.14
C GLN A 310 -14.61 -11.25 -4.15
N ILE A 311 -13.62 -10.37 -3.93
CA ILE A 311 -13.39 -9.15 -4.72
C ILE A 311 -12.04 -9.22 -5.41
#